data_AF-A0A7V3MJY1-F1
#
_entry.id   AF-A0A7V3MJY1-F1
#
_cell.length_a   1.000
_cell.length_b   1.000
_cell.length_c   1.000
_cell.angle_alpha   90.00
_cell.angle_beta   90.00
_cell.angle_gamma   90.00
#
_symmetry.space_group_name_H-M   'P 1'
#
loop_
_entity.id
_entity.type
_entity.pdbx_description
1 polymer ?
#
loop_
_entity_poly.entity_id
_entity_poly.type
_entity_poly.pdbx_seq_one_letter_code
_entity_poly.pdbx_strand_id
1 'polypeptide(L)'
;MLAALEVEDQQREAQALRLLMEFKTGKAIARRLGITRKTVGRYVSRLMHRVGARNRSELLVRVLQIHQCIRAGGVADTIRL
;
A
#
# COMPACT_ATOMS: atom_id res chain seq x y z
N MET A 1 22.87 7.30 -7.76
CA MET A 1 22.93 6.37 -6.60
C MET A 1 21.66 6.42 -5.74
N LEU A 2 21.12 7.60 -5.39
CA LEU A 2 19.91 7.72 -4.53
C LEU A 2 18.61 7.16 -5.16
N ALA A 3 18.38 7.37 -6.46
CA ALA A 3 17.17 6.89 -7.14
C ALA A 3 17.00 5.35 -7.11
N ALA A 4 18.11 4.58 -7.13
CA ALA A 4 18.04 3.12 -7.07
C ALA A 4 17.50 2.64 -5.71
N LEU A 5 17.91 3.29 -4.63
CA LEU A 5 17.50 2.97 -3.27
C LEU A 5 16.02 3.31 -3.02
N GLU A 6 15.53 4.40 -3.62
CA GLU A 6 14.10 4.76 -3.58
C GLU A 6 13.24 3.75 -4.37
N VAL A 7 13.71 3.29 -5.53
CA VAL A 7 13.01 2.27 -6.32
C VAL A 7 12.93 0.95 -5.55
N GLU A 8 14.02 0.51 -4.90
CA GLU A 8 14.02 -0.69 -4.06
C GLU A 8 13.04 -0.58 -2.89
N ASP A 9 13.01 0.56 -2.21
CA ASP A 9 12.09 0.79 -1.10
C ASP A 9 10.63 0.80 -1.58
N GLN A 10 10.36 1.33 -2.78
CA GLN A 10 9.04 1.27 -3.39
C GLN A 10 8.61 -0.17 -3.75
N GLN A 11 9.54 -1.03 -4.18
CA GLN A 11 9.26 -2.45 -4.39
C GLN A 11 8.90 -3.15 -3.06
N ARG A 12 9.65 -2.85 -1.99
CA ARG A 12 9.38 -3.40 -0.65
C ARG A 12 8.06 -2.88 -0.07
N GLU A 13 7.72 -1.62 -0.28
CA GLU A 13 6.42 -1.04 0.06
C GLU A 13 5.28 -1.75 -0.69
N ALA A 14 5.44 -2.02 -1.99
CA ALA A 14 4.45 -2.76 -2.77
C ALA A 14 4.27 -4.20 -2.29
N GLN A 15 5.36 -4.89 -1.90
CA GLN A 15 5.28 -6.22 -1.30
C GLN A 15 4.55 -6.20 0.05
N ALA A 16 4.85 -5.20 0.89
CA ALA A 16 4.14 -4.99 2.15
C ALA A 16 2.65 -4.75 1.89
N LEU A 17 2.29 -3.93 0.89
CA LEU A 17 0.92 -3.66 0.51
C LEU A 17 0.15 -4.93 0.09
N ARG A 18 0.76 -5.81 -0.71
CA ARG A 18 0.13 -7.09 -1.08
C ARG A 18 -0.18 -7.95 0.15
N LEU A 19 0.75 -8.05 1.09
CA LEU A 19 0.53 -8.80 2.34
C LEU A 19 -0.50 -8.10 3.26
N LEU A 20 -0.60 -6.77 3.21
CA LEU A 20 -1.66 -6.03 3.92
C LEU A 20 -3.04 -6.40 3.37
N MET A 21 -3.18 -6.51 2.06
CA MET A 21 -4.41 -6.89 1.35
C MET A 21 -4.82 -8.35 1.64
N GLU A 22 -3.86 -9.22 1.92
CA GLU A 22 -4.10 -10.59 2.43
C GLU A 22 -4.43 -10.62 3.94
N PHE A 23 -4.73 -9.47 4.56
CA PHE A 23 -5.03 -9.32 5.98
C PHE A 23 -3.92 -9.79 6.93
N LYS A 24 -2.65 -9.79 6.51
CA LYS A 24 -1.52 -10.14 7.38
C LYS A 24 -1.25 -9.05 8.42
N THR A 25 -0.91 -9.45 9.64
CA THR A 25 -0.50 -8.53 10.71
C THR A 25 0.89 -7.94 10.43
N GLY A 26 1.21 -6.78 11.02
CA GLY A 26 2.56 -6.19 10.90
C GLY A 26 3.68 -7.13 11.34
N LYS A 27 3.44 -8.04 12.31
CA LYS A 27 4.39 -9.10 12.72
C LYS A 27 4.66 -10.07 11.57
N ALA A 28 3.58 -10.54 10.93
CA ALA A 28 3.67 -11.53 9.87
C ALA A 28 4.36 -10.94 8.63
N ILE A 29 4.05 -9.67 8.29
CA ILE A 29 4.69 -8.95 7.20
C ILE A 29 6.19 -8.77 7.46
N ALA A 30 6.55 -8.29 8.65
CA ALA A 30 7.94 -8.12 9.07
C ALA A 30 8.74 -9.43 8.90
N ARG A 31 8.19 -10.54 9.42
CA ARG A 31 8.80 -11.87 9.28
C ARG A 31 8.91 -12.32 7.83
N ARG A 32 7.89 -12.07 7.00
CA ARG A 32 7.86 -12.52 5.59
C ARG A 32 8.85 -11.75 4.72
N LEU A 33 9.07 -10.46 5.00
CA LEU A 33 9.95 -9.59 4.22
C LEU A 33 11.38 -9.49 4.78
N GLY A 34 11.66 -10.07 5.95
CA GLY A 34 12.97 -10.00 6.60
C GLY A 34 13.29 -8.60 7.16
N ILE A 35 12.28 -7.86 7.60
CA ILE A 35 12.41 -6.47 8.08
C ILE A 35 11.81 -6.30 9.48
N THR A 36 12.05 -5.16 10.11
CA THR A 36 11.46 -4.86 11.43
C THR A 36 10.00 -4.44 11.31
N ARG A 37 9.22 -4.60 12.40
CA ARG A 37 7.86 -4.03 12.48
C ARG A 37 7.84 -2.51 12.32
N LYS A 38 8.90 -1.82 12.77
CA LYS A 38 9.06 -0.37 12.60
C LYS A 38 9.16 0.00 11.12
N THR A 39 9.92 -0.76 10.35
CA THR A 39 10.03 -0.60 8.88
C THR A 39 8.67 -0.84 8.21
N VAL A 40 7.93 -1.88 8.61
CA VAL A 40 6.56 -2.10 8.12
C VAL A 40 5.66 -0.90 8.43
N GLY A 41 5.72 -0.34 9.65
CA GLY A 41 4.97 0.85 10.02
C GLY A 41 5.32 2.07 9.16
N ARG A 42 6.61 2.28 8.86
CA ARG A 42 7.07 3.33 7.94
C ARG A 42 6.48 3.16 6.54
N TYR A 43 6.52 1.95 6.00
CA TYR A 43 5.93 1.63 4.68
C TYR A 43 4.42 1.90 4.66
N VAL A 44 3.69 1.42 5.68
CA VAL A 44 2.24 1.66 5.78
C VAL A 44 1.94 3.15 5.86
N SER A 45 2.70 3.91 6.65
CA SER A 45 2.52 5.37 6.79
C SER A 45 2.74 6.09 5.46
N ARG A 46 3.75 5.70 4.68
CA ARG A 46 3.99 6.28 3.35
C ARG A 46 2.92 5.91 2.35
N LEU A 47 2.50 4.64 2.33
CA LEU A 47 1.40 4.18 1.48
C LEU A 47 0.11 4.94 1.81
N MET A 48 -0.20 5.13 3.10
CA MET A 48 -1.33 5.95 3.56
C MET A 48 -1.23 7.39 3.06
N HIS A 49 -0.06 8.03 3.20
CA HIS A 49 0.17 9.38 2.70
C HIS A 49 -0.03 9.48 1.19
N ARG A 50 0.47 8.51 0.42
CA ARG A 50 0.37 8.48 -1.05
C ARG A 50 -1.07 8.38 -1.56
N VAL A 51 -1.95 7.66 -0.85
CA VAL A 51 -3.35 7.48 -1.26
C VAL A 51 -4.34 8.38 -0.49
N GLY A 52 -3.83 9.21 0.43
CA GLY A 52 -4.64 10.07 1.29
C GLY A 52 -5.52 9.29 2.29
N ALA A 53 -5.04 8.15 2.80
CA ALA A 53 -5.75 7.37 3.82
C ALA A 53 -5.37 7.81 5.23
N ARG A 54 -6.36 7.91 6.13
CA ARG A 54 -6.16 8.31 7.54
C ARG A 54 -5.83 7.15 8.46
N ASN A 55 -6.17 5.93 8.05
CA ASN A 55 -5.86 4.72 8.79
C ASN A 55 -5.66 3.53 7.84
N ARG A 56 -5.23 2.41 8.41
CA ARG A 56 -4.96 1.17 7.68
C ARG A 56 -6.21 0.64 6.94
N SER A 57 -7.39 0.76 7.53
CA SER A 57 -8.63 0.29 6.89
C SER A 57 -8.97 1.13 5.66
N GLU A 58 -8.86 2.46 5.78
CA GLU A 58 -9.05 3.38 4.65
C GLU A 58 -8.00 3.15 3.55
N LEU A 59 -6.75 2.82 3.91
CA LEU A 59 -5.73 2.42 2.94
C LEU A 59 -6.19 1.20 2.11
N LEU A 60 -6.70 0.15 2.77
CA LEU A 60 -7.18 -1.05 2.07
C LEU A 60 -8.37 -0.75 1.15
N VAL A 61 -9.34 0.03 1.62
CA VAL A 61 -10.51 0.43 0.81
C VAL A 61 -10.11 1.21 -0.43
N ARG A 62 -9.27 2.25 -0.27
CA ARG A 62 -8.82 3.08 -1.40
C ARG A 62 -7.99 2.29 -2.40
N VAL A 63 -7.12 1.40 -1.92
CA VAL A 63 -6.33 0.53 -2.79
C VAL A 63 -7.23 -0.42 -3.58
N LEU A 64 -8.27 -1.01 -2.95
CA LEU A 64 -9.26 -1.83 -3.65
C LEU A 64 -10.04 -1.03 -4.71
N GLN A 65 -10.47 0.19 -4.38
CA GLN A 65 -11.17 1.08 -5.33
C GLN A 65 -10.30 1.40 -6.55
N ILE A 66 -9.01 1.73 -6.34
CA ILE A 66 -8.05 1.96 -7.42
C ILE A 66 -7.87 0.69 -8.26
N HIS A 67 -7.68 -0.47 -7.62
CA HIS A 67 -7.55 -1.75 -8.33
C HIS A 67 -8.79 -2.12 -9.15
N GLN A 68 -9.99 -1.81 -8.64
CA GLN A 68 -11.26 -2.03 -9.34
C GLN A 68 -11.41 -1.07 -10.52
N CYS A 69 -11.05 0.21 -10.35
CA CYS A 69 -11.05 1.21 -11.43
C CYS A 69 -10.12 0.81 -12.59
N ILE A 70 -8.91 0.34 -12.27
CA ILE A 70 -7.95 -0.15 -13.29
C ILE A 70 -8.48 -1.40 -14.00
N ARG A 71 -9.11 -2.34 -13.29
CA ARG A 71 -9.66 -3.57 -13.88
C ARG A 71 -10.95 -3.35 -14.67
N ALA A 72 -11.75 -2.36 -14.31
CA ALA A 72 -12.99 -2.02 -15.00
C ALA A 72 -12.75 -1.18 -16.28
N GLY A 73 -11.52 -0.73 -16.54
CA GLY A 73 -11.19 0.04 -17.74
C GLY A 73 -11.80 1.44 -17.77
N GLY A 74 -12.01 2.10 -16.62
CA GLY A 74 -12.76 3.36 -16.58
C GLY A 74 -12.22 4.42 -15.61
N VAL A 75 -11.57 5.45 -16.15
CA VAL A 75 -11.82 6.83 -15.72
C VAL A 75 -13.22 7.23 -16.21
N ALA A 76 -14.24 6.58 -15.68
CA ALA A 76 -15.63 6.80 -16.07
C ALA A 76 -16.53 6.26 -14.97
N ASP A 77 -16.64 7.00 -13.86
CA ASP A 77 -17.96 7.19 -13.23
C ASP A 77 -17.89 8.38 -12.26
N THR A 78 -18.15 9.56 -12.81
CA THR A 78 -19.22 10.45 -12.38
C THR A 78 -19.73 10.26 -10.93
N ILE A 79 -18.93 10.61 -9.91
CA ILE A 79 -19.54 11.03 -8.64
C ILE A 79 -19.87 12.51 -8.76
N ARG A 80 -21.01 12.74 -9.43
CA ARG A 80 -21.89 13.87 -9.19
C ARG A 80 -22.43 13.68 -7.76
N LEU A 81 -21.98 14.53 -6.85
CA LEU A 81 -22.73 14.95 -5.66
C LEU A 81 -23.25 16.35 -5.96
#